data_AF-A0AAU2UZF2-F1
#
_entry.id   AF-A0AAU2UZF2-F1
#
_cell.length_a   1.000
_cell.length_b   1.000
_cell.length_c   1.000
_cell.angle_alpha   90.00
_cell.angle_beta   90.00
_cell.angle_gamma   90.00
#
_symmetry.space_group_name_H-M   'P 1'
#
loop_
_entity.id
_entity.type
_entity.pdbx_description
1 polymer ?
#
loop_
_entity_poly.entity_id
_entity_poly.type
_entity_poly.pdbx_seq_one_letter_code
_entity_poly.pdbx_strand_id
1 'polypeptide(L)'
;MDPSVIAPDDQPPVHYVSDGEHAVGSEEVTVGKAGPGEAQGIRHIRNGRSTGADIDADGTITSEIEGPPTPKADRELRTAQRLVEHLNNQCGHWGSVVLTSSDARTEGGIDATALDERGGLPLKIQTTVVERDAWQILSRVGAHASEQQLEAAAETVRQAILDKQHHPKHGIVLALDATDAVATALPRVAEEFGNRHGAWAAGLGYDAIWIVGPPSFVTRLAP
;
A
#
# COMPACT_ATOMS: atom_id res chain seq x y z
N MET A 1 45.41 22.35 16.93
CA MET A 1 44.03 22.01 17.29
C MET A 1 43.15 22.49 16.15
N ASP A 2 42.22 21.62 15.77
CA ASP A 2 41.39 21.57 14.56
C ASP A 2 42.13 21.34 13.24
N PRO A 3 41.77 20.25 12.51
CA PRO A 3 40.51 20.28 11.76
C PRO A 3 39.74 18.94 11.75
N SER A 4 38.42 18.95 11.76
CA SER A 4 37.62 17.83 11.23
C SER A 4 36.34 18.31 10.56
N VAL A 5 36.45 18.37 9.24
CA VAL A 5 35.36 18.33 8.26
C VAL A 5 34.66 16.97 8.42
N ILE A 6 33.38 16.98 8.77
CA ILE A 6 32.54 15.77 8.70
C ILE A 6 32.07 15.65 7.26
N ALA A 7 32.51 14.60 6.58
CA ALA A 7 32.07 14.22 5.24
C ALA A 7 30.60 13.74 5.28
N PRO A 8 29.80 13.98 4.23
CA PRO A 8 28.47 13.38 4.11
C PRO A 8 28.61 11.87 3.93
N ASP A 9 27.87 11.14 4.76
CA ASP A 9 27.87 9.68 4.81
C ASP A 9 27.28 9.08 3.52
N ASP A 10 27.96 8.04 3.09
CA ASP A 10 27.86 7.36 1.80
C ASP A 10 26.81 6.25 1.95
N GLN A 11 25.54 6.53 1.61
CA GLN A 11 24.54 5.47 1.41
C GLN A 11 24.24 5.32 -0.08
N PRO A 12 24.45 4.12 -0.68
CA PRO A 12 24.15 3.93 -2.09
C PRO A 12 22.64 3.95 -2.32
N PRO A 13 22.15 4.60 -3.39
CA PRO A 13 20.76 4.45 -3.81
C PRO A 13 20.52 3.00 -4.21
N VAL A 14 19.51 2.35 -3.62
CA VAL A 14 19.06 1.03 -4.03
C VAL A 14 18.13 1.19 -5.23
N HIS A 15 18.69 1.17 -6.43
CA HIS A 15 17.93 1.19 -7.68
C HIS A 15 17.39 -0.22 -7.98
N TYR A 16 16.07 -0.39 -7.93
CA TYR A 16 15.41 -1.55 -8.54
C TYR A 16 15.00 -1.19 -9.97
N VAL A 17 15.74 -1.69 -10.96
CA VAL A 17 15.31 -1.69 -12.36
C VAL A 17 14.65 -3.04 -12.62
N SER A 18 13.33 -3.04 -12.83
CA SER A 18 12.60 -4.21 -13.30
C SER A 18 12.76 -4.32 -14.82
N ASP A 19 13.53 -5.30 -15.29
CA ASP A 19 13.60 -5.65 -16.71
C ASP A 19 12.46 -6.62 -17.06
N GLY A 20 11.42 -6.06 -17.69
CA GLY A 20 10.33 -6.82 -18.31
C GLY A 20 9.67 -5.98 -19.39
N GLU A 21 9.79 -6.40 -20.65
CA GLU A 21 9.23 -5.76 -21.84
C GLU A 21 7.72 -5.49 -21.70
N HIS A 22 7.34 -4.30 -21.25
CA HIS A 22 6.06 -3.61 -21.52
C HIS A 22 6.13 -2.19 -20.94
N ALA A 23 6.83 -1.26 -21.62
CA ALA A 23 6.88 0.19 -21.31
C ALA A 23 6.45 0.57 -19.88
N VAL A 24 7.20 0.10 -18.88
CA VAL A 24 6.89 0.31 -17.48
C VAL A 24 7.46 1.68 -17.13
N GLY A 25 6.61 2.60 -16.71
CA GLY A 25 7.06 3.90 -16.22
C GLY A 25 8.10 3.72 -15.10
N SER A 26 9.05 4.65 -15.02
CA SER A 26 10.06 4.61 -13.97
C SER A 26 9.40 4.70 -12.60
N GLU A 27 9.65 3.69 -11.75
CA GLU A 27 9.26 3.68 -10.36
C GLU A 27 10.53 3.67 -9.50
N GLU A 28 10.60 4.57 -8.54
CA GLU A 28 11.71 4.69 -7.60
C GLU A 28 11.18 4.64 -6.17
N VAL A 29 11.74 3.76 -5.34
CA VAL A 29 11.41 3.66 -3.91
C VAL A 29 12.68 3.82 -3.10
N THR A 30 12.68 4.81 -2.22
CA THR A 30 13.77 5.06 -1.28
C THR A 30 13.26 4.84 0.14
N VAL A 31 13.98 4.01 0.89
CA VAL A 31 13.68 3.73 2.30
C VAL A 31 14.79 4.30 3.15
N GLY A 32 14.47 5.33 3.94
CA GLY A 32 15.38 5.90 4.92
C GLY A 32 15.35 5.10 6.21
N LYS A 33 16.52 4.63 6.67
CA LYS A 33 16.73 4.18 8.05
C LYS A 33 17.69 5.15 8.72
N ALA A 34 17.22 5.98 9.64
CA ALA A 34 18.08 6.88 10.40
C ALA A 34 18.19 6.36 11.84
N GLY A 35 19.42 6.10 12.32
CA GLY A 35 19.77 5.42 13.59
C GLY A 35 19.16 5.95 14.91
N PRO A 36 19.75 5.63 16.07
CA PRO A 36 19.01 5.15 17.25
C PRO A 36 17.93 6.12 17.77
N GLY A 37 16.67 5.71 17.63
CA GLY A 37 15.45 6.55 17.79
C GLY A 37 14.57 6.51 16.54
N GLU A 38 14.58 5.37 15.85
CA GLU A 38 14.76 5.27 14.39
C GLU A 38 13.59 5.85 13.59
N ALA A 39 13.80 7.02 12.98
CA ALA A 39 12.83 7.55 12.02
C ALA A 39 12.86 6.69 10.75
N GLN A 40 11.71 6.17 10.35
CA GLN A 40 11.56 5.37 9.13
C GLN A 40 10.86 6.19 8.05
N GLY A 41 11.55 6.39 6.94
CA GLY A 41 11.03 7.15 5.80
C GLY A 41 10.74 6.24 4.61
N ILE A 42 9.62 6.48 3.93
CA ILE A 42 9.35 5.95 2.58
C ILE A 42 9.25 7.15 1.65
N ARG A 43 9.91 7.07 0.49
CA ARG A 43 9.68 7.94 -0.66
C ARG A 43 9.40 7.07 -1.87
N HIS A 44 8.42 7.45 -2.67
CA HIS A 44 8.01 6.69 -3.83
C HIS A 44 7.64 7.66 -4.97
N ILE A 45 8.32 7.53 -6.11
CA ILE A 45 8.07 8.33 -7.31
C ILE A 45 7.64 7.40 -8.44
N ARG A 46 6.55 7.74 -9.11
CA ARG A 46 5.96 6.96 -10.20
C ARG A 46 5.17 7.85 -11.15
N ASN A 47 5.48 7.80 -12.45
CA ASN A 47 4.69 8.48 -13.50
C ASN A 47 4.38 9.97 -13.21
N GLY A 48 5.35 10.72 -12.70
CA GLY A 48 5.16 12.14 -12.33
C GLY A 48 4.35 12.39 -11.06
N ARG A 49 4.12 11.34 -10.26
CA ARG A 49 3.55 11.39 -8.92
C ARG A 49 4.63 11.04 -7.91
N SER A 50 4.73 11.81 -6.83
CA SER A 50 5.63 11.54 -5.71
C SER A 50 4.83 11.41 -4.43
N THR A 51 5.22 10.47 -3.58
CA THR A 51 4.67 10.30 -2.25
C THR A 51 5.77 10.08 -1.25
N GLY A 52 5.57 10.58 -0.05
CA GLY A 52 6.52 10.45 1.03
C GLY A 52 5.84 10.31 2.37
N ALA A 53 6.45 9.57 3.28
CA ALA A 53 6.10 9.61 4.68
C ALA A 53 7.34 9.37 5.53
N ASP A 54 7.41 10.04 6.67
CA ASP A 54 8.37 9.78 7.74
C ASP A 54 7.59 9.52 9.03
N ILE A 55 8.08 8.60 9.85
CA ILE A 55 7.60 8.40 11.22
C ILE A 55 8.72 8.68 12.20
N ASP A 56 8.44 9.53 13.18
CA ASP A 56 9.36 9.86 14.27
C ASP A 56 9.29 8.83 15.41
N ALA A 57 10.27 8.91 16.33
CA ALA A 57 10.35 8.03 17.49
C ALA A 57 9.08 8.08 18.35
N ASP A 58 8.48 9.26 18.49
CA ASP A 58 7.28 9.51 19.29
C ASP A 58 5.98 9.01 18.63
N GLY A 59 6.06 8.52 17.38
CA GLY A 59 4.91 8.03 16.62
C GLY A 59 4.23 9.08 15.75
N THR A 60 4.75 10.31 15.69
CA THR A 60 4.28 11.32 14.75
C THR A 60 4.66 10.92 13.32
N ILE A 61 3.68 10.90 12.42
CA ILE A 61 3.84 10.59 11.00
C ILE A 61 3.59 11.87 10.21
N THR A 62 4.58 12.27 9.43
CA THR A 62 4.41 13.31 8.41
C THR A 62 4.32 12.64 7.05
N SER A 63 3.48 13.16 6.16
CA SER A 63 3.36 12.63 4.80
C SER A 63 3.07 13.71 3.79
N GLU A 64 3.51 13.44 2.57
CA GLU A 64 3.35 14.31 1.42
C GLU A 64 2.96 13.49 0.19
N ILE A 65 2.12 14.07 -0.65
CA ILE A 65 1.74 13.52 -1.95
C ILE A 65 1.70 14.67 -2.93
N GLU A 66 2.32 14.50 -4.09
CA GLU A 66 2.31 15.47 -5.18
C GLU A 66 2.07 14.75 -6.53
N GLY A 67 1.39 15.45 -7.44
CA GLY A 67 1.17 14.98 -8.80
C GLY A 67 -0.25 14.47 -9.06
N PRO A 68 -0.53 14.10 -10.33
CA PRO A 68 -1.90 13.85 -10.77
C PRO A 68 -2.51 12.60 -10.12
N PRO A 69 -3.82 12.60 -9.86
CA PRO A 69 -4.53 11.41 -9.41
C PRO A 69 -4.41 10.25 -10.40
N THR A 70 -4.24 9.01 -9.89
CA THR A 70 -4.23 7.80 -10.73
C THR A 70 -5.67 7.34 -11.04
N PRO A 71 -6.08 7.09 -12.29
CA PRO A 71 -7.42 6.57 -12.60
C PRO A 71 -7.78 5.34 -11.76
N LYS A 72 -9.08 5.21 -11.42
CA LYS A 72 -9.57 4.15 -10.52
C LYS A 72 -9.14 2.75 -10.99
N ALA A 73 -9.41 2.40 -12.25
CA ALA A 73 -9.09 1.09 -12.82
C ALA A 73 -7.59 0.78 -12.74
N ASP A 74 -6.73 1.74 -13.07
CA ASP A 74 -5.26 1.59 -13.00
C ASP A 74 -4.77 1.39 -11.56
N ARG A 75 -5.49 1.95 -10.58
CA ARG A 75 -5.22 1.77 -9.16
C ARG A 75 -5.61 0.38 -8.67
N GLU A 76 -6.81 -0.08 -9.03
CA GLU A 76 -7.31 -1.40 -8.65
C GLU A 76 -6.44 -2.51 -9.25
N LEU A 77 -6.12 -2.37 -10.55
CA LEU A 77 -5.26 -3.32 -11.26
C LEU A 77 -3.87 -3.39 -10.61
N ARG A 78 -3.23 -2.24 -10.39
CA ARG A 78 -1.89 -2.18 -9.77
C ARG A 78 -1.88 -2.77 -8.36
N THR A 79 -2.89 -2.45 -7.55
CA THR A 79 -3.01 -2.98 -6.17
C THR A 79 -3.09 -4.50 -6.19
N ALA A 80 -3.94 -5.05 -7.06
CA ALA A 80 -4.08 -6.49 -7.20
C ALA A 80 -2.82 -7.15 -7.77
N GLN A 81 -2.16 -6.54 -8.77
CA GLN A 81 -0.90 -7.04 -9.33
C GLN A 81 0.20 -7.15 -8.27
N ARG A 82 0.39 -6.10 -7.47
CA ARG A 82 1.40 -6.10 -6.39
C ARG A 82 1.13 -7.14 -5.32
N LEU A 83 -0.14 -7.33 -4.96
CA LEU A 83 -0.52 -8.39 -4.03
C LEU A 83 -0.18 -9.77 -4.63
N VAL A 84 -0.54 -10.02 -5.89
CA VAL A 84 -0.24 -11.28 -6.58
C VAL A 84 1.27 -11.53 -6.68
N GLU A 85 2.04 -10.51 -7.06
CA GLU A 85 3.51 -10.59 -7.10
C GLU A 85 4.08 -10.93 -5.72
N HIS A 86 3.60 -10.26 -4.66
CA HIS A 86 4.00 -10.56 -3.29
C HIS A 86 3.67 -12.01 -2.88
N LEU A 87 2.47 -12.49 -3.19
CA LEU A 87 2.06 -13.86 -2.89
C LEU A 87 2.87 -14.89 -3.68
N ASN A 88 3.20 -14.61 -4.95
CA ASN A 88 4.05 -15.47 -5.77
C ASN A 88 5.48 -15.53 -5.23
N ASN A 89 6.01 -14.41 -4.72
CA ASN A 89 7.29 -14.38 -3.99
C ASN A 89 7.25 -15.18 -2.68
N GLN A 90 6.07 -15.51 -2.16
CA GLN A 90 5.84 -16.39 -1.01
C GLN A 90 5.44 -17.82 -1.43
N CYS A 91 5.90 -18.28 -2.58
CA CYS A 91 5.60 -19.60 -3.17
C CYS A 91 4.16 -19.78 -3.72
N GLY A 92 3.42 -18.68 -3.91
CA GLY A 92 2.17 -18.66 -4.69
C GLY A 92 2.40 -18.96 -6.18
N HIS A 93 1.34 -19.36 -6.88
CA HIS A 93 1.35 -19.69 -8.32
C HIS A 93 0.14 -19.06 -9.00
N TRP A 94 -0.03 -17.77 -8.78
CA TRP A 94 -1.13 -16.99 -9.34
C TRP A 94 -0.72 -16.42 -10.69
N GLY A 95 -1.58 -16.60 -11.69
CA GLY A 95 -1.40 -16.04 -13.01
C GLY A 95 -1.69 -14.54 -13.05
N SER A 96 -1.83 -13.99 -14.25
CA SER A 96 -2.08 -12.57 -14.45
C SER A 96 -3.39 -12.10 -13.82
N VAL A 97 -3.35 -10.89 -13.25
CA VAL A 97 -4.51 -10.20 -12.71
C VAL A 97 -5.40 -9.69 -13.83
N VAL A 98 -6.70 -9.92 -13.69
CA VAL A 98 -7.75 -9.42 -14.59
C VAL A 98 -8.77 -8.65 -13.75
N LEU A 99 -9.05 -7.40 -14.14
CA LEU A 99 -10.15 -6.62 -13.56
C LEU A 99 -11.48 -7.25 -13.93
N THR A 100 -12.38 -7.31 -12.96
CA THR A 100 -13.77 -7.69 -13.17
C THR A 100 -14.53 -6.58 -13.91
N SER A 101 -15.64 -6.96 -14.56
CA SER A 101 -16.49 -6.03 -15.30
C SER A 101 -16.96 -4.87 -14.41
N SER A 102 -17.06 -3.66 -14.96
CA SER A 102 -17.45 -2.43 -14.26
C SER A 102 -18.87 -2.39 -13.69
N ASP A 103 -19.66 -3.46 -13.82
CA ASP A 103 -21.01 -3.55 -13.25
C ASP A 103 -20.98 -4.16 -11.84
N ALA A 104 -20.95 -3.25 -10.85
CA ALA A 104 -20.96 -3.56 -9.42
C ALA A 104 -22.11 -4.49 -8.96
N ARG A 105 -23.22 -4.58 -9.72
CA ARG A 105 -24.32 -5.51 -9.41
C ARG A 105 -23.99 -6.95 -9.76
N THR A 106 -23.17 -7.17 -10.77
CA THR A 106 -22.74 -8.50 -11.24
C THR A 106 -21.44 -8.98 -10.58
N GLU A 107 -20.66 -8.03 -10.09
CA GLU A 107 -19.31 -8.21 -9.58
C GLU A 107 -19.26 -8.81 -8.16
N GLY A 108 -20.33 -8.65 -7.37
CA GLY A 108 -20.40 -9.21 -6.01
C GLY A 108 -19.37 -8.64 -5.04
N GLY A 109 -18.72 -7.52 -5.39
CA GLY A 109 -17.68 -6.86 -4.60
C GLY A 109 -16.25 -7.35 -4.86
N ILE A 110 -16.01 -8.14 -5.91
CA ILE A 110 -14.68 -8.59 -6.34
C ILE A 110 -14.18 -7.62 -7.40
N ASP A 111 -13.14 -6.83 -7.17
CA ASP A 111 -12.64 -5.84 -8.16
C ASP A 111 -11.60 -6.44 -9.14
N ALA A 112 -10.98 -7.56 -8.77
CA ALA A 112 -10.00 -8.25 -9.60
C ALA A 112 -9.92 -9.75 -9.29
N THR A 113 -9.43 -10.53 -10.25
CA THR A 113 -9.18 -11.96 -10.08
C THR A 113 -7.81 -12.36 -10.65
N ALA A 114 -7.21 -13.40 -10.07
CA ALA A 114 -6.05 -14.09 -10.65
C ALA A 114 -6.29 -15.60 -10.62
N LEU A 115 -6.01 -16.29 -11.72
CA LEU A 115 -6.17 -17.74 -11.79
C LEU A 115 -5.06 -18.45 -11.01
N ASP A 116 -5.36 -19.56 -10.35
CA ASP A 116 -4.33 -20.47 -9.85
C ASP A 116 -3.78 -21.28 -11.03
N GLU A 117 -2.49 -21.12 -11.35
CA GLU A 117 -1.83 -21.83 -12.44
C GLU A 117 -1.70 -23.33 -12.18
N ARG A 118 -1.95 -23.78 -10.94
CA ARG A 118 -2.02 -25.20 -10.56
C ARG A 118 -3.42 -25.79 -10.71
N GLY A 119 -4.40 -25.01 -11.18
CA GLY A 119 -5.77 -25.47 -11.44
C GLY A 119 -6.70 -25.42 -10.22
N GLY A 120 -6.33 -24.70 -9.15
CA GLY A 120 -7.21 -24.42 -8.02
C GLY A 120 -8.25 -23.33 -8.29
N LEU A 121 -8.93 -22.91 -7.22
CA LEU A 121 -9.90 -21.81 -7.28
C LEU A 121 -9.18 -20.48 -7.56
N PRO A 122 -9.81 -19.55 -8.33
CA PRO A 122 -9.21 -18.24 -8.57
C PRO A 122 -9.12 -17.43 -7.28
N LEU A 123 -8.02 -16.68 -7.14
CA LEU A 123 -7.89 -15.64 -6.14
C LEU A 123 -8.86 -14.50 -6.51
N LYS A 124 -9.76 -14.18 -5.59
CA LYS A 124 -10.69 -13.05 -5.72
C LYS A 124 -10.23 -11.93 -4.82
N ILE A 125 -10.09 -10.73 -5.39
CA ILE A 125 -9.52 -9.58 -4.71
C ILE A 125 -10.55 -8.47 -4.71
N GLN A 126 -10.90 -7.98 -3.53
CA GLN A 126 -11.57 -6.71 -3.33
C GLN A 126 -10.51 -5.66 -3.01
N THR A 127 -10.62 -4.48 -3.60
CA THR A 127 -9.72 -3.36 -3.40
C THR A 127 -10.43 -2.18 -2.74
N THR A 128 -9.70 -1.43 -1.93
CA THR A 128 -10.19 -0.18 -1.36
C THR A 128 -9.03 0.76 -1.09
N VAL A 129 -9.24 2.07 -1.19
CA VAL A 129 -8.21 3.06 -0.83
C VAL A 129 -8.24 3.35 0.65
N VAL A 130 -7.06 3.53 1.26
CA VAL A 130 -6.95 3.82 2.69
C VAL A 130 -7.30 5.28 3.00
N GLU A 131 -6.94 6.22 2.12
CA GLU A 131 -7.14 7.66 2.37
C GLU A 131 -7.91 8.33 1.21
N ARG A 132 -9.24 8.47 1.37
CA ARG A 132 -10.11 9.08 0.34
C ARG A 132 -9.99 10.60 0.27
N ASP A 133 -9.69 11.25 1.39
CA ASP A 133 -9.75 12.71 1.52
C ASP A 133 -8.53 13.40 0.91
N ALA A 134 -7.33 12.83 1.06
CA ALA A 134 -6.12 13.25 0.34
C ALA A 134 -6.37 13.29 -1.18
N TRP A 135 -7.14 12.34 -1.70
CA TRP A 135 -7.50 12.27 -3.10
C TRP A 135 -8.35 13.46 -3.59
N GLN A 136 -9.30 13.91 -2.77
CA GLN A 136 -10.12 15.07 -3.09
C GLN A 136 -9.28 16.36 -3.11
N ILE A 137 -8.32 16.47 -2.19
CA ILE A 137 -7.43 17.64 -2.09
C ILE A 137 -6.45 17.67 -3.26
N LEU A 138 -5.83 16.52 -3.59
CA LEU A 138 -4.93 16.40 -4.73
C LEU A 138 -5.59 16.75 -6.06
N SER A 139 -6.86 16.35 -6.24
CA SER A 139 -7.62 16.70 -7.45
C SER A 139 -7.83 18.21 -7.64
N ARG A 140 -7.67 19.02 -6.58
CA ARG A 140 -7.87 20.47 -6.60
C ARG A 140 -6.58 21.28 -6.54
N VAL A 141 -5.58 20.82 -5.79
CA VAL A 141 -4.39 21.62 -5.43
C VAL A 141 -3.10 21.02 -6.00
N GLY A 142 -3.11 19.75 -6.42
CA GLY A 142 -1.93 19.08 -6.99
C GLY A 142 -0.90 18.58 -5.96
N ALA A 143 -1.00 19.02 -4.70
CA ALA A 143 -0.21 18.53 -3.58
C ALA A 143 -1.04 18.45 -2.29
N HIS A 144 -0.67 17.53 -1.39
CA HIS A 144 -1.26 17.37 -0.07
C HIS A 144 -0.16 16.98 0.92
N ALA A 145 -0.13 17.65 2.08
CA ALA A 145 0.72 17.28 3.20
C ALA A 145 -0.15 17.09 4.44
N SER A 146 0.19 16.11 5.26
CA SER A 146 -0.52 15.80 6.51
C SER A 146 0.45 15.42 7.61
N GLU A 147 0.03 15.66 8.84
CA GLU A 147 0.69 15.20 10.05
C GLU A 147 -0.36 14.50 10.91
N GLN A 148 -0.06 13.29 11.37
CA GLN A 148 -0.96 12.50 12.20
C GLN A 148 -0.19 11.60 13.16
N GLN A 149 -0.86 11.16 14.22
CA GLN A 149 -0.29 10.18 15.15
C GLN A 149 -0.45 8.76 14.60
N LEU A 150 0.46 7.86 15.00
CA LEU A 150 0.47 6.44 14.63
C LEU A 150 -0.88 5.76 14.85
N GLU A 151 -1.54 6.07 15.97
CA GLU A 151 -2.86 5.56 16.33
C GLU A 151 -3.94 6.03 15.35
N ALA A 152 -3.85 7.28 14.88
CA ALA A 152 -4.78 7.84 13.91
C ALA A 152 -4.59 7.21 12.52
N ALA A 153 -3.35 6.90 12.14
CA ALA A 153 -3.07 6.16 10.91
C ALA A 153 -3.64 4.74 10.96
N ALA A 154 -3.50 4.04 12.09
CA ALA A 154 -4.11 2.72 12.28
C ALA A 154 -5.66 2.77 12.26
N GLU A 155 -6.27 3.80 12.84
CA GLU A 155 -7.72 4.02 12.77
C GLU A 155 -8.19 4.33 11.34
N THR A 156 -7.39 5.06 10.56
CA THR A 156 -7.66 5.31 9.13
C THR A 156 -7.70 3.99 8.34
N VAL A 157 -6.77 3.07 8.59
CA VAL A 157 -6.78 1.72 8.02
C VAL A 157 -8.06 0.97 8.41
N ARG A 158 -8.45 1.03 9.69
CA ARG A 158 -9.70 0.42 10.17
C ARG A 158 -10.93 0.98 9.48
N GLN A 159 -11.00 2.30 9.29
CA GLN A 159 -12.13 2.95 8.64
C GLN A 159 -12.25 2.53 7.17
N ALA A 160 -11.13 2.43 6.45
CA ALA A 160 -11.12 1.95 5.06
C ALA A 160 -11.65 0.51 4.92
N ILE A 161 -11.39 -0.36 5.90
CA ILE A 161 -11.95 -1.72 5.96
C ILE A 161 -13.45 -1.67 6.28
N LEU A 162 -13.87 -0.83 7.23
CA LEU A 162 -15.28 -0.68 7.63
C LEU A 162 -16.17 -0.27 6.46
N ASP A 163 -15.69 0.59 5.57
CA ASP A 163 -16.42 1.02 4.37
C ASP A 163 -16.79 -0.15 3.43
N LYS A 164 -16.10 -1.29 3.54
CA LYS A 164 -16.33 -2.50 2.74
C LYS A 164 -17.11 -3.59 3.48
N GLN A 165 -17.62 -3.31 4.69
CA GLN A 165 -18.26 -4.31 5.55
C GLN A 165 -19.52 -4.99 4.97
N HIS A 166 -20.13 -4.40 3.93
CA HIS A 166 -21.43 -4.81 3.39
C HIS A 166 -21.36 -5.80 2.21
N HIS A 167 -20.17 -6.20 1.77
CA HIS A 167 -19.98 -7.19 0.70
C HIS A 167 -19.84 -8.61 1.29
N PRO A 168 -20.14 -9.68 0.52
CA PRO A 168 -19.77 -11.04 0.93
C PRO A 168 -18.24 -11.13 1.07
N LYS A 169 -17.76 -11.83 2.10
CA LYS A 169 -16.33 -11.79 2.50
C LYS A 169 -15.62 -13.14 2.32
N HIS A 170 -16.36 -14.24 2.39
CA HIS A 170 -15.79 -15.58 2.25
C HIS A 170 -15.26 -15.84 0.84
N GLY A 171 -14.05 -16.39 0.74
CA GLY A 171 -13.40 -16.66 -0.54
C GLY A 171 -12.83 -15.42 -1.21
N ILE A 172 -12.73 -14.29 -0.50
CA ILE A 172 -12.26 -13.00 -1.03
C ILE A 172 -11.15 -12.45 -0.13
N VAL A 173 -10.09 -11.98 -0.76
CA VAL A 173 -9.02 -11.22 -0.11
C VAL A 173 -9.31 -9.73 -0.23
N LEU A 174 -9.17 -8.98 0.87
CA LEU A 174 -9.23 -7.52 0.87
C LEU A 174 -7.83 -6.92 0.74
N ALA A 175 -7.62 -6.10 -0.29
CA ALA A 175 -6.40 -5.37 -0.55
C ALA A 175 -6.63 -3.86 -0.36
N LEU A 176 -5.99 -3.30 0.65
CA LEU A 176 -6.00 -1.88 0.97
C LEU A 176 -4.89 -1.19 0.17
N ASP A 177 -5.27 -0.42 -0.84
CA ASP A 177 -4.37 0.38 -1.66
C ASP A 177 -3.80 1.55 -0.85
N ALA A 178 -2.55 1.38 -0.44
CA ALA A 178 -1.71 2.37 0.23
C ALA A 178 -0.54 2.81 -0.67
N THR A 179 -0.62 2.58 -2.00
CA THR A 179 0.45 2.96 -2.94
C THR A 179 0.73 4.46 -2.90
N ASP A 180 -0.35 5.23 -2.78
CA ASP A 180 -0.30 6.68 -2.72
C ASP A 180 -0.40 7.19 -1.26
N ALA A 181 -1.00 6.42 -0.36
CA ALA A 181 -1.11 6.73 1.07
C ALA A 181 0.02 6.06 1.87
N VAL A 182 1.27 6.34 1.49
CA VAL A 182 2.45 5.58 1.94
C VAL A 182 2.68 5.61 3.45
N ALA A 183 2.18 6.64 4.14
CA ALA A 183 2.13 6.69 5.60
C ALA A 183 1.49 5.43 6.20
N THR A 184 0.39 4.97 5.61
CA THR A 184 -0.36 3.80 6.12
C THR A 184 0.28 2.47 5.76
N ALA A 185 1.25 2.46 4.83
CA ALA A 185 2.03 1.28 4.47
C ALA A 185 3.26 1.07 5.38
N LEU A 186 3.56 2.00 6.29
CA LEU A 186 4.67 1.87 7.22
C LEU A 186 4.48 0.64 8.13
N PRO A 187 5.53 -0.17 8.38
CA PRO A 187 5.43 -1.36 9.24
C PRO A 187 4.86 -1.07 10.63
N ARG A 188 5.26 0.06 11.25
CA ARG A 188 4.74 0.48 12.57
C ARG A 188 3.23 0.69 12.57
N VAL A 189 2.64 1.17 11.46
CA VAL A 189 1.18 1.33 11.34
C VAL A 189 0.50 -0.03 11.27
N ALA A 190 1.05 -0.99 10.53
CA ALA A 190 0.52 -2.35 10.48
C ALA A 190 0.62 -3.06 11.86
N GLU A 191 1.71 -2.85 12.59
CA GLU A 191 1.88 -3.34 13.96
C GLU A 191 0.85 -2.73 14.91
N GLU A 192 0.69 -1.41 14.89
CA GLU A 192 -0.30 -0.70 15.72
C GLU A 192 -1.73 -1.15 15.40
N PHE A 193 -2.05 -1.30 14.10
CA PHE A 193 -3.32 -1.87 13.66
C PHE A 193 -3.51 -3.29 14.21
N GLY A 194 -2.51 -4.15 14.09
CA GLY A 194 -2.56 -5.52 14.58
C GLY A 194 -2.87 -5.58 16.09
N ASN A 195 -2.18 -4.74 16.87
CA ASN A 195 -2.35 -4.65 18.32
C ASN A 195 -3.77 -4.21 18.73
N ARG A 196 -4.41 -3.30 17.98
CA ARG A 196 -5.68 -2.68 18.37
C ARG A 196 -6.91 -3.26 17.69
N HIS A 197 -6.74 -3.68 16.45
CA HIS A 197 -7.84 -4.00 15.55
C HIS A 197 -7.71 -5.37 14.90
N GLY A 198 -6.57 -6.07 15.03
CA GLY A 198 -6.35 -7.38 14.40
C GLY A 198 -7.42 -8.42 14.75
N ALA A 199 -7.81 -8.52 16.02
CA ALA A 199 -8.86 -9.44 16.45
C ALA A 199 -10.23 -9.13 15.84
N TRP A 200 -10.58 -7.84 15.74
CA TRP A 200 -11.81 -7.40 15.08
C TRP A 200 -11.76 -7.69 13.58
N ALA A 201 -10.64 -7.39 12.92
CA ALA A 201 -10.44 -7.57 11.49
C ALA A 201 -10.53 -9.05 11.08
N ALA A 202 -9.94 -9.96 11.86
CA ALA A 202 -10.05 -11.40 11.67
C ALA A 202 -11.50 -11.91 11.78
N GLY A 203 -12.35 -11.23 12.56
CA GLY A 203 -13.77 -11.55 12.72
C GLY A 203 -14.64 -11.14 11.53
N LEU A 204 -14.10 -10.44 10.53
CA LEU A 204 -14.88 -9.97 9.40
C LEU A 204 -15.18 -11.07 8.39
N GLY A 205 -14.35 -12.11 8.27
CA GLY A 205 -14.59 -13.27 7.41
C GLY A 205 -14.05 -13.16 5.98
N TYR A 206 -13.10 -12.24 5.73
CA TYR A 206 -12.23 -12.30 4.55
C TYR A 206 -11.27 -13.50 4.65
N ASP A 207 -10.70 -13.94 3.53
CA ASP A 207 -9.65 -14.99 3.51
C ASP A 207 -8.26 -14.44 3.87
N ALA A 208 -8.09 -13.12 3.70
CA ALA A 208 -7.00 -12.32 4.24
C ALA A 208 -7.31 -10.83 4.06
N ILE A 209 -6.71 -9.99 4.89
CA ILE A 209 -6.69 -8.54 4.72
C ILE A 209 -5.23 -8.09 4.60
N TRP A 210 -4.92 -7.31 3.56
CA TRP A 210 -3.58 -6.84 3.24
C TRP A 210 -3.55 -5.32 3.07
N ILE A 211 -2.48 -4.69 3.56
CA ILE A 211 -2.05 -3.37 3.08
C ILE A 211 -1.10 -3.57 1.91
N VAL A 212 -1.34 -2.86 0.81
CA VAL A 212 -0.56 -2.92 -0.41
C VAL A 212 -0.02 -1.52 -0.71
N GLY A 213 1.25 -1.29 -0.35
CA GLY A 213 1.97 -0.04 -0.57
C GLY A 213 2.90 -0.08 -1.78
N PRO A 214 3.94 0.79 -1.78
CA PRO A 214 5.10 0.71 -2.67
C PRO A 214 5.74 -0.70 -2.69
N PRO A 215 6.56 -1.05 -3.70
CA PRO A 215 7.35 -2.28 -3.73
C PRO A 215 7.98 -2.58 -2.37
N SER A 216 7.90 -3.84 -1.96
CA SER A 216 8.36 -4.34 -0.63
C SER A 216 7.53 -3.91 0.58
N PHE A 217 6.51 -3.04 0.44
CA PHE A 217 5.60 -2.64 1.52
C PHE A 217 4.22 -3.27 1.34
N VAL A 218 4.19 -4.61 1.33
CA VAL A 218 2.95 -5.39 1.30
C VAL A 218 2.90 -6.23 2.57
N THR A 219 1.89 -5.98 3.41
CA THR A 219 1.82 -6.53 4.76
C THR A 219 0.45 -7.09 5.04
N ARG A 220 0.39 -8.31 5.59
CA ARG A 220 -0.86 -8.92 6.04
C ARG A 220 -1.28 -8.33 7.38
N LEU A 221 -2.53 -7.88 7.48
CA LEU A 221 -3.13 -7.36 8.71
C LEU A 221 -3.91 -8.43 9.48
N ALA A 222 -4.61 -9.30 8.76
CA ALA A 222 -5.48 -10.31 9.33
C ALA A 222 -5.57 -11.54 8.41
N PRO A 223 -5.89 -12.71 8.98
CA PRO A 223 -6.41 -13.81 8.20
C PRO A 223 -7.76 -13.48 7.57
#